data_AF-A0A9P1IP19-F1
#
_entry.id   AF-A0A9P1IP19-F1
#
_cell.length_a   1.000
_cell.length_b   1.000
_cell.length_c   1.000
_cell.angle_alpha   90.00
_cell.angle_beta   90.00
_cell.angle_gamma   90.00
#
_symmetry.space_group_name_H-M   'P 1'
#
loop_
_entity.id
_entity.type
_entity.pdbx_description
1 polymer ?
#
loop_
_entity_poly.entity_id
_entity_poly.type
_entity_poly.pdbx_seq_one_letter_code
_entity_poly.pdbx_strand_id
1 'polypeptide(L)'
;MLLDSMLQCYIKIEPEYFDEVKVSELLKAFENILVDFGDQIQFLRTKSEVLARFEDNSEIIDTVSLLCSLSDLPENWLLFLGLKNKNRDFELCIYIKSMLCYESQLQNAHAMTRSNLAVLLLLAASASAVQLPEYTLSDEVIQLAGFRERPTNLAVSQCLDIQFNYCQHTFNQFFGLPEDATWRNGTLIFKTVQQFLQTNVTEVVKVCNTRTQYYQCLGTSYSSCLNLYNLLNKPNADFQQTFDFVRTFRGLEWQCVGGFQEVAGQWDCLGTFPTTSAYQNCITTFNNTITANNFCPAVDAAGQCMNNAYNAACGVGAGYFGCENFRITFDNSCWGLRCVPLNQ
;
A
#
# COMPACT_ATOMS: atom_id res chain seq x y z
N MET A 1 -12.86 -13.77 -7.26
CA MET A 1 -12.14 -14.59 -8.25
C MET A 1 -13.02 -15.31 -9.29
N LEU A 2 -14.02 -16.13 -8.93
CA LEU A 2 -14.83 -16.85 -9.93
C LEU A 2 -15.64 -15.90 -10.83
N LEU A 3 -16.33 -14.92 -10.24
CA LEU A 3 -17.12 -13.92 -10.99
C LEU A 3 -16.23 -13.07 -11.90
N ASP A 4 -15.05 -12.69 -11.43
CA ASP A 4 -14.03 -12.00 -12.24
C ASP A 4 -13.64 -12.84 -13.46
N SER A 5 -13.28 -14.11 -13.28
CA SER A 5 -12.92 -15.01 -14.39
C SER A 5 -14.08 -15.22 -15.38
N MET A 6 -15.32 -15.26 -14.90
CA MET A 6 -16.50 -15.35 -15.76
C MET A 6 -16.69 -14.08 -16.58
N LEU A 7 -16.60 -12.90 -15.97
CA LEU A 7 -16.69 -11.62 -16.65
C LEU A 7 -15.56 -11.45 -17.68
N GLN A 8 -14.33 -11.82 -17.33
CA GLN A 8 -13.17 -11.84 -18.23
C GLN A 8 -13.36 -12.78 -19.43
N CYS A 9 -14.10 -13.88 -19.24
CA CYS A 9 -14.49 -14.75 -20.35
C CYS A 9 -15.53 -14.07 -21.25
N TYR A 10 -16.56 -13.45 -20.66
CA TYR A 10 -17.60 -12.70 -21.36
C TYR A 10 -17.06 -11.54 -22.21
N ILE A 11 -16.06 -10.81 -21.72
CA ILE A 11 -15.41 -9.71 -22.45
C ILE A 11 -14.77 -10.18 -23.76
N LYS A 12 -14.32 -11.45 -23.81
CA LYS A 12 -13.65 -12.04 -24.98
C LYS A 12 -14.61 -12.66 -25.99
N ILE A 13 -15.92 -12.72 -25.68
CA ILE A 13 -16.94 -13.25 -26.58
C ILE A 13 -17.16 -12.27 -27.75
N GLU A 14 -17.44 -12.81 -28.94
CA GLU A 14 -17.75 -12.00 -30.11
C GLU A 14 -19.01 -11.13 -29.88
N PRO A 15 -19.08 -9.92 -30.45
CA PRO A 15 -20.17 -8.97 -30.18
C PRO A 15 -21.57 -9.54 -30.41
N GLU A 16 -21.73 -10.44 -31.38
CA GLU A 16 -23.01 -11.06 -31.74
C GLU A 16 -23.57 -12.02 -30.66
N TYR A 17 -22.73 -12.47 -29.72
CA TYR A 17 -23.13 -13.33 -28.60
C TYR A 17 -22.98 -12.64 -27.24
N PHE A 18 -22.74 -11.32 -27.22
CA PHE A 18 -22.57 -10.56 -25.99
C PHE A 18 -23.93 -10.30 -25.34
N ASP A 19 -24.18 -10.94 -24.20
CA ASP A 19 -25.42 -10.80 -23.43
C ASP A 19 -25.25 -9.72 -22.35
N GLU A 20 -25.71 -8.52 -22.66
CA GLU A 20 -25.61 -7.35 -21.78
C GLU A 20 -26.32 -7.54 -20.43
N VAL A 21 -27.47 -8.22 -20.44
CA VAL A 21 -28.28 -8.45 -19.23
C VAL A 21 -27.52 -9.35 -18.27
N LYS A 22 -26.99 -10.46 -18.78
CA LYS A 22 -26.23 -11.42 -17.97
C LYS A 22 -24.92 -10.83 -17.44
N VAL A 23 -24.24 -10.01 -18.23
CA VAL A 23 -23.02 -9.31 -17.79
C VAL A 23 -23.32 -8.29 -16.70
N SER A 24 -24.43 -7.55 -16.81
CA SER A 24 -24.87 -6.61 -15.76
C SER A 24 -25.21 -7.32 -14.45
N GLU A 25 -25.89 -8.48 -14.51
CA GLU A 25 -26.17 -9.31 -13.33
C GLU A 25 -24.88 -9.81 -12.66
N LEU A 26 -23.90 -10.26 -13.45
CA LEU A 26 -22.61 -10.72 -12.95
C LEU A 26 -21.80 -9.58 -12.31
N LEU A 27 -21.83 -8.37 -12.88
CA LEU A 27 -21.19 -7.21 -12.26
C LEU A 27 -21.81 -6.86 -10.91
N LYS A 28 -23.14 -6.82 -10.81
CA LYS A 28 -23.84 -6.60 -9.53
C LYS A 28 -23.52 -7.68 -8.50
N ALA A 29 -23.44 -8.93 -8.93
CA ALA A 29 -23.04 -10.03 -8.06
C ALA A 29 -21.60 -9.86 -7.57
N PHE A 30 -20.69 -9.37 -8.42
CA PHE A 30 -19.30 -9.11 -8.04
C PHE A 30 -19.21 -7.94 -7.05
N GLU A 31 -19.94 -6.86 -7.28
CA GLU A 31 -20.00 -5.70 -6.37
C GLU A 31 -20.48 -6.07 -4.95
N ASN A 32 -21.44 -6.99 -4.84
CA ASN A 32 -21.99 -7.42 -3.56
C ASN A 32 -21.06 -8.32 -2.73
N ILE A 33 -19.95 -8.80 -3.29
CA ILE A 33 -19.02 -9.71 -2.62
C ILE A 33 -17.64 -9.09 -2.37
N LEU A 34 -17.49 -7.77 -2.56
CA LEU A 34 -16.23 -7.07 -2.31
C LEU A 34 -15.98 -7.02 -0.80
N VAL A 35 -14.89 -7.62 -0.35
CA VAL A 35 -14.58 -7.73 1.09
C VAL A 35 -13.43 -6.80 1.47
N ASP A 36 -12.50 -6.54 0.55
CA ASP A 36 -11.34 -5.70 0.79
C ASP A 36 -11.02 -4.73 -0.37
N PHE A 37 -9.97 -3.95 -0.18
CA PHE A 37 -9.52 -2.93 -1.14
C PHE A 37 -8.96 -3.53 -2.43
N GLY A 38 -8.34 -4.72 -2.36
CA GLY A 38 -7.86 -5.45 -3.52
C GLY A 38 -9.02 -5.91 -4.40
N ASP A 39 -10.09 -6.42 -3.78
CA ASP A 39 -11.33 -6.78 -4.44
C ASP A 39 -11.95 -5.57 -5.16
N GLN A 40 -11.96 -4.39 -4.53
CA GLN A 40 -12.49 -3.16 -5.12
C GLN A 40 -11.70 -2.72 -6.36
N ILE A 41 -10.37 -2.74 -6.32
CA ILE A 41 -9.54 -2.44 -7.50
C ILE A 41 -9.81 -3.45 -8.62
N GLN A 42 -9.84 -4.74 -8.29
CA GLN A 42 -10.09 -5.79 -9.28
C GLN A 42 -11.49 -5.68 -9.90
N PHE A 43 -12.49 -5.37 -9.09
CA PHE A 43 -13.84 -5.10 -9.56
C PHE A 43 -13.91 -3.91 -10.48
N LEU A 44 -13.32 -2.77 -10.12
CA LEU A 44 -13.34 -1.56 -10.94
C LEU A 44 -12.59 -1.75 -12.26
N ARG A 45 -11.48 -2.50 -12.25
CA ARG A 45 -10.78 -2.91 -13.47
C ARG A 45 -11.69 -3.74 -14.37
N THR A 46 -12.29 -4.80 -13.86
CA THR A 46 -13.19 -5.66 -14.66
C THR A 46 -14.44 -4.91 -15.10
N LYS A 47 -15.01 -4.04 -14.27
CA LYS A 47 -16.14 -3.16 -14.61
C LYS A 47 -15.77 -2.22 -15.76
N SER A 48 -14.60 -1.58 -15.73
CA SER A 48 -14.16 -0.71 -16.83
C SER A 48 -13.95 -1.46 -18.16
N GLU A 49 -13.39 -2.66 -18.14
CA GLU A 49 -13.22 -3.48 -19.35
C GLU A 49 -14.56 -3.96 -19.92
N VAL A 50 -15.53 -4.28 -19.06
CA VAL A 50 -16.91 -4.57 -19.47
C VAL A 50 -17.58 -3.32 -20.06
N LEU A 51 -17.48 -2.18 -19.38
CA LEU A 51 -18.11 -0.93 -19.83
C LEU A 51 -17.57 -0.49 -21.20
N ALA A 52 -16.29 -0.76 -21.48
CA ALA A 52 -15.66 -0.41 -22.75
C ALA A 52 -16.29 -1.12 -23.96
N ARG A 53 -17.12 -2.14 -23.73
CA ARG A 53 -17.86 -2.88 -24.76
C ARG A 53 -19.21 -2.24 -25.11
N PHE A 54 -19.80 -1.41 -24.24
CA PHE A 54 -21.06 -0.73 -24.51
C PHE A 54 -20.86 0.56 -25.32
N GLU A 55 -21.87 0.95 -26.09
CA GLU A 55 -21.81 2.15 -26.94
C GLU A 55 -22.03 3.46 -26.17
N ASP A 56 -22.79 3.43 -25.07
CA ASP A 56 -23.05 4.58 -24.20
C ASP A 56 -22.25 4.45 -22.90
N ASN A 57 -21.41 5.45 -22.61
CA ASN A 57 -20.25 5.27 -21.74
C ASN A 57 -19.98 6.49 -20.85
N SER A 58 -21.01 7.05 -20.24
CA SER A 58 -20.80 8.02 -19.15
C SER A 58 -20.20 7.33 -17.90
N GLU A 59 -20.64 6.11 -17.60
CA GLU A 59 -20.24 5.38 -16.39
C GLU A 59 -18.79 4.85 -16.45
N ILE A 60 -18.22 4.65 -17.65
CA ILE A 60 -16.82 4.23 -17.77
C ILE A 60 -15.86 5.32 -17.30
N ILE A 61 -16.21 6.59 -17.53
CA ILE A 61 -15.36 7.72 -17.13
C ILE A 61 -15.28 7.75 -15.61
N ASP A 62 -16.41 7.62 -14.92
CA ASP A 62 -16.45 7.59 -13.46
C ASP A 62 -15.74 6.35 -12.90
N THR A 63 -15.96 5.19 -13.51
CA THR A 63 -15.34 3.92 -13.10
C THR A 63 -13.83 3.95 -13.25
N VAL A 64 -13.32 4.45 -14.39
CA VAL A 64 -11.88 4.55 -14.64
C VAL A 64 -11.27 5.68 -13.83
N SER A 65 -11.95 6.82 -13.66
CA SER A 65 -11.50 7.89 -12.75
C SER A 65 -11.35 7.40 -11.32
N LEU A 66 -12.33 6.64 -10.84
CA LEU A 66 -12.30 6.02 -9.53
C LEU A 66 -11.17 4.98 -9.46
N LEU A 67 -11.04 4.11 -10.45
CA LEU A 67 -9.94 3.14 -10.53
C LEU A 67 -8.57 3.84 -10.49
N CYS A 68 -8.39 4.92 -11.24
CA CYS A 68 -7.17 5.73 -11.27
C CYS A 68 -6.90 6.44 -9.93
N SER A 69 -7.95 6.92 -9.25
CA SER A 69 -7.80 7.51 -7.91
C SER A 69 -7.45 6.46 -6.84
N LEU A 70 -7.83 5.21 -7.06
CA LEU A 70 -7.59 4.09 -6.13
C LEU A 70 -6.33 3.29 -6.49
N SER A 71 -5.83 3.42 -7.72
CA SER A 71 -4.65 2.72 -8.20
C SER A 71 -3.79 3.68 -9.04
N ASP A 72 -2.63 4.06 -8.51
CA ASP A 72 -1.61 4.87 -9.20
C ASP A 72 -0.93 4.12 -10.37
N LEU A 73 -1.63 3.18 -11.02
CA LEU A 73 -1.09 2.30 -12.05
C LEU A 73 -1.23 2.93 -13.45
N PRO A 74 -0.11 3.21 -14.17
CA PRO A 74 -0.08 3.73 -15.53
C PRO A 74 -0.90 2.90 -16.55
N GLU A 75 -1.04 1.60 -16.31
CA GLU A 75 -1.73 0.66 -17.20
C GLU A 75 -3.25 0.89 -17.24
N ASN A 76 -3.84 1.36 -16.13
CA ASN A 76 -5.28 1.67 -16.06
C ASN A 76 -5.64 2.91 -16.90
N TRP A 77 -4.65 3.77 -17.17
CA TRP A 77 -4.80 4.92 -18.06
C TRP A 77 -4.79 4.53 -19.55
N LEU A 78 -4.28 3.35 -19.91
CA LEU A 78 -4.33 2.86 -21.29
C LEU A 78 -5.76 2.52 -21.73
N LEU A 79 -6.66 2.25 -20.78
CA LEU A 79 -8.09 2.03 -21.05
C LEU A 79 -8.77 3.28 -21.63
N PHE A 80 -8.34 4.50 -21.23
CA PHE A 80 -8.82 5.76 -21.83
C PHE A 80 -8.46 5.90 -23.32
N LEU A 81 -7.34 5.31 -23.77
CA LEU A 81 -6.88 5.44 -25.16
C LEU A 81 -7.73 4.60 -26.14
N GLY A 82 -8.51 3.63 -25.64
CA GLY A 82 -9.42 2.80 -26.43
C GLY A 82 -10.83 3.39 -26.64
N LEU A 83 -11.17 4.51 -25.98
CA LEU A 83 -12.51 5.08 -26.01
C LEU A 83 -12.77 5.90 -27.28
N LYS A 84 -13.88 5.61 -27.96
CA LYS A 84 -14.21 6.15 -29.31
C LYS A 84 -14.66 7.61 -29.34
N ASN A 85 -15.04 8.23 -28.22
CA ASN A 85 -15.56 9.60 -28.21
C ASN A 85 -14.54 10.61 -27.67
N LYS A 86 -13.92 11.34 -28.60
CA LYS A 86 -12.99 12.44 -28.34
C LYS A 86 -13.73 13.76 -28.53
N ASN A 87 -13.87 14.57 -27.48
CA ASN A 87 -13.63 16.02 -27.59
C ASN A 87 -13.71 16.74 -26.23
N ARG A 88 -12.78 17.69 -26.06
CA ARG A 88 -12.48 18.56 -24.90
C ARG A 88 -11.77 17.94 -23.69
N ASP A 89 -12.27 16.88 -23.08
CA ASP A 89 -11.58 16.32 -21.88
C ASP A 89 -10.29 15.56 -22.24
N PHE A 90 -10.19 15.09 -23.48
CA PHE A 90 -8.99 14.47 -24.04
C PHE A 90 -7.81 15.45 -24.18
N GLU A 91 -8.06 16.74 -24.43
CA GLU A 91 -6.99 17.74 -24.52
C GLU A 91 -6.42 18.08 -23.14
N LEU A 92 -7.27 18.20 -22.12
CA LEU A 92 -6.83 18.40 -20.74
C LEU A 92 -6.04 17.17 -20.24
N CYS A 93 -6.52 15.97 -20.56
CA CYS A 93 -5.86 14.72 -20.22
C CYS A 93 -4.53 14.54 -20.99
N ILE A 94 -4.43 14.96 -22.26
CA ILE A 94 -3.15 15.02 -22.99
C ILE A 94 -2.22 16.09 -22.41
N TYR A 95 -2.72 17.23 -21.96
CA TYR A 95 -1.91 18.28 -21.36
C TYR A 95 -1.31 17.82 -20.01
N ILE A 96 -2.12 17.17 -19.17
CA ILE A 96 -1.69 16.54 -17.91
C ILE A 96 -0.73 15.37 -18.20
N LYS A 97 -1.02 14.53 -19.19
CA LYS A 97 -0.12 13.46 -19.67
C LYS A 97 1.22 13.99 -20.17
N SER A 98 1.23 15.14 -20.85
CA SER A 98 2.44 15.76 -21.39
C SER A 98 3.28 16.37 -20.26
N MET A 99 2.66 17.00 -19.27
CA MET A 99 3.35 17.52 -18.09
C MET A 99 3.96 16.41 -17.24
N LEU A 100 3.18 15.39 -16.87
CA LEU A 100 3.63 14.31 -16.00
C LEU A 100 4.66 13.38 -16.67
N CYS A 101 4.53 13.14 -17.98
CA CYS A 101 5.51 12.36 -18.74
C CYS A 101 6.80 13.15 -18.99
N TYR A 102 6.72 14.47 -19.17
CA TYR A 102 7.90 15.33 -19.28
C TYR A 102 8.66 15.43 -17.95
N GLU A 103 7.96 15.52 -16.81
CA GLU A 103 8.58 15.45 -15.48
C GLU A 103 9.22 14.08 -15.22
N SER A 104 8.55 12.99 -15.56
CA SER A 104 9.08 11.63 -15.43
C SER A 104 10.30 11.39 -16.33
N GLN A 105 10.30 11.89 -17.57
CA GLN A 105 11.45 11.77 -18.46
C GLN A 105 12.61 12.69 -18.09
N LEU A 106 12.37 13.90 -17.56
CA LEU A 106 13.41 14.74 -16.97
C LEU A 106 14.08 14.05 -15.77
N GLN A 107 13.31 13.39 -14.91
CA GLN A 107 13.86 12.66 -13.77
C GLN A 107 14.65 11.41 -14.20
N ASN A 108 14.18 10.68 -15.22
CA ASN A 108 14.86 9.50 -15.74
C ASN A 108 16.11 9.82 -16.59
N ALA A 109 16.09 10.93 -17.35
CA ALA A 109 17.24 11.36 -18.16
C ALA A 109 18.41 11.85 -17.31
N HIS A 110 18.14 12.41 -16.12
CA HIS A 110 19.19 12.77 -15.16
C HIS A 110 19.71 11.57 -14.35
N ALA A 111 18.94 10.48 -14.23
CA ALA A 111 19.32 9.28 -13.48
C ALA A 111 20.18 8.27 -14.26
N MET A 112 20.15 8.29 -15.60
CA MET A 112 20.80 7.25 -16.42
C MET A 112 22.26 7.56 -16.84
N THR A 113 22.81 8.72 -16.46
CA THR A 113 24.24 9.01 -16.66
C THR A 113 24.91 9.46 -15.37
N ARG A 114 25.22 8.50 -14.50
CA ARG A 114 26.58 8.25 -13.97
C ARG A 114 26.54 7.24 -12.82
N SER A 115 27.13 6.07 -13.06
CA SER A 115 27.68 5.20 -12.01
C SER A 115 28.59 5.98 -11.07
N ASN A 116 28.49 5.69 -9.78
CA ASN A 116 29.57 5.13 -8.94
C ASN A 116 29.32 5.47 -7.46
N LEU A 117 29.10 4.43 -6.65
CA LEU A 117 29.97 4.08 -5.52
C LEU A 117 30.56 5.27 -4.70
N ALA A 118 29.76 6.23 -4.21
CA ALA A 118 30.30 7.32 -3.37
C ALA A 118 29.30 8.06 -2.44
N VAL A 119 28.06 7.61 -2.22
CA VAL A 119 27.06 8.38 -1.44
C VAL A 119 26.63 7.71 -0.13
N LEU A 120 27.47 6.82 0.43
CA LEU A 120 27.15 6.13 1.70
C LEU A 120 27.68 6.82 2.97
N LEU A 121 28.18 8.07 2.90
CA LEU A 121 28.87 8.68 4.04
C LEU A 121 28.55 10.14 4.39
N LEU A 122 27.57 10.81 3.77
CA LEU A 122 27.26 12.20 4.12
C LEU A 122 25.77 12.52 4.07
N LEU A 123 25.00 12.07 5.07
CA LEU A 123 23.76 12.72 5.48
C LEU A 123 23.61 12.61 7.01
N ALA A 124 24.36 13.44 7.71
CA ALA A 124 24.15 13.74 9.12
C ALA A 124 23.99 15.25 9.27
N ALA A 125 22.79 15.75 8.98
CA ALA A 125 22.19 16.94 9.58
C ALA A 125 20.82 17.19 8.91
N SER A 126 19.78 17.22 9.73
CA SER A 126 18.38 17.55 9.41
C SER A 126 17.76 16.75 8.27
N ALA A 127 17.41 15.49 8.55
CA ALA A 127 16.41 14.77 7.77
C ALA A 127 15.08 14.82 8.52
N SER A 128 14.11 15.43 7.86
CA SER A 128 12.70 15.41 8.24
C SER A 128 12.12 14.07 7.80
N ALA A 129 11.77 13.20 8.75
CA ALA A 129 11.12 11.89 8.53
C ALA A 129 9.57 11.83 8.38
N VAL A 130 9.01 11.25 7.30
CA VAL A 130 7.81 10.39 7.46
C VAL A 130 8.35 9.05 7.94
N GLN A 131 7.91 8.62 9.11
CA GLN A 131 8.42 7.42 9.76
C GLN A 131 7.25 6.45 9.91
N LEU A 132 7.40 5.24 9.38
CA LEU A 132 6.64 4.11 9.91
C LEU A 132 6.85 4.06 11.43
N PRO A 133 5.82 3.86 12.24
CA PRO A 133 5.95 3.76 13.69
C PRO A 133 7.07 2.84 14.15
N GLU A 134 8.07 3.42 14.81
CA GLU A 134 9.16 2.66 15.43
C GLU A 134 8.76 2.30 16.85
N TYR A 135 8.25 1.08 17.02
CA TYR A 135 7.99 0.48 18.31
C TYR A 135 8.52 -0.94 18.34
N THR A 136 8.74 -1.46 19.55
CA THR A 136 9.08 -2.85 19.80
C THR A 136 7.95 -3.49 20.57
N LEU A 137 7.64 -4.74 20.23
CA LEU A 137 6.61 -5.51 20.92
C LEU A 137 7.29 -6.68 21.61
N SER A 138 6.72 -7.14 22.73
CA SER A 138 7.18 -8.39 23.33
C SER A 138 6.82 -9.56 22.43
N ASP A 139 7.59 -10.65 22.51
CA ASP A 139 7.31 -11.88 21.78
C ASP A 139 5.88 -12.40 22.03
N GLU A 140 5.37 -12.24 23.26
CA GLU A 140 3.99 -12.60 23.62
C GLU A 140 2.96 -11.79 22.83
N VAL A 141 3.16 -10.48 22.69
CA VAL A 141 2.27 -9.61 21.92
C VAL A 141 2.35 -9.92 20.43
N ILE A 142 3.55 -10.16 19.90
CA ILE A 142 3.74 -10.54 18.49
C ILE A 142 3.08 -11.90 18.21
N GLN A 143 3.23 -12.86 19.14
CA GLN A 143 2.60 -14.17 19.03
C GLN A 143 1.07 -14.06 19.05
N LEU A 144 0.51 -13.22 19.92
CA LEU A 144 -0.93 -12.96 19.97
C LEU A 144 -1.42 -12.33 18.66
N ALA A 145 -0.70 -11.32 18.15
CA ALA A 145 -1.02 -10.69 16.87
C ALA A 145 -1.03 -11.75 15.76
N GLY A 146 0.07 -12.49 15.59
CA GLY A 146 0.16 -13.57 14.63
C GLY A 146 -0.99 -14.58 14.76
N PHE A 147 -1.30 -15.06 15.98
CA PHE A 147 -2.40 -16.00 16.19
C PHE A 147 -3.76 -15.46 15.73
N ARG A 148 -4.03 -14.17 15.95
CA ARG A 148 -5.28 -13.52 15.53
C ARG A 148 -5.38 -13.32 14.02
N GLU A 149 -4.26 -13.32 13.31
CA GLU A 149 -4.19 -13.24 11.84
C GLU A 149 -4.30 -14.59 11.13
N ARG A 150 -4.55 -15.67 11.90
CA ARG A 150 -4.64 -17.02 11.34
C ARG A 150 -5.70 -17.06 10.23
N PRO A 151 -5.33 -17.49 9.00
CA PRO A 151 -6.30 -17.62 7.91
C PRO A 151 -7.41 -18.61 8.28
N THR A 152 -8.66 -18.26 7.96
CA THR A 152 -9.83 -19.15 8.14
C THR A 152 -9.79 -20.35 7.20
N ASN A 153 -9.14 -20.21 6.03
CA ASN A 153 -8.93 -21.28 5.07
C ASN A 153 -7.43 -21.54 4.85
N LEU A 154 -6.97 -22.72 5.28
CA LEU A 154 -5.57 -23.17 5.14
C LEU A 154 -5.14 -23.40 3.67
N ALA A 155 -6.08 -23.53 2.73
CA ALA A 155 -5.75 -23.64 1.30
C ALA A 155 -5.35 -22.29 0.68
N VAL A 156 -5.77 -21.17 1.27
CA VAL A 156 -5.39 -19.80 0.87
C VAL A 156 -4.05 -19.41 1.50
N SER A 157 -3.51 -20.18 2.45
CA SER A 157 -2.36 -19.78 3.28
C SER A 157 -0.98 -20.14 2.73
N GLN A 158 -0.86 -20.60 1.48
CA GLN A 158 0.43 -21.07 0.97
C GLN A 158 1.18 -19.97 0.22
N CYS A 159 2.21 -19.42 0.88
CA CYS A 159 3.22 -18.59 0.24
C CYS A 159 4.14 -19.46 -0.64
N LEU A 160 4.27 -19.13 -1.92
CA LEU A 160 5.20 -19.79 -2.84
C LEU A 160 6.63 -19.31 -2.56
N ASP A 161 7.39 -20.08 -1.77
CA ASP A 161 8.72 -19.68 -1.27
C ASP A 161 9.72 -19.29 -2.37
N ILE A 162 9.71 -19.97 -3.51
CA ILE A 162 10.59 -19.64 -4.63
C ILE A 162 10.28 -18.24 -5.18
N GLN A 163 9.00 -17.94 -5.40
CA GLN A 163 8.56 -16.63 -5.87
C GLN A 163 8.81 -15.57 -4.79
N PHE A 164 8.54 -15.88 -3.53
CA PHE A 164 8.74 -14.97 -2.41
C PHE A 164 10.21 -14.53 -2.27
N ASN A 165 11.13 -15.50 -2.30
CA ASN A 165 12.57 -15.22 -2.25
C ASN A 165 13.04 -14.41 -3.46
N TYR A 166 12.55 -14.75 -4.66
CA TYR A 166 12.88 -13.99 -5.88
C TYR A 166 12.39 -12.54 -5.80
N CYS A 167 11.11 -12.32 -5.51
CA CYS A 167 10.53 -10.99 -5.40
C CYS A 167 11.22 -10.17 -4.31
N GLN A 168 11.55 -10.82 -3.17
CA GLN A 168 12.23 -10.16 -2.08
C GLN A 168 13.65 -9.75 -2.47
N HIS A 169 14.38 -10.61 -3.18
CA HIS A 169 15.70 -10.27 -3.68
C HIS A 169 15.63 -9.06 -4.62
N THR A 170 14.66 -9.00 -5.54
CA THR A 170 14.47 -7.84 -6.42
C THR A 170 14.14 -6.56 -5.64
N PHE A 171 13.28 -6.65 -4.62
CA PHE A 171 13.00 -5.52 -3.72
C PHE A 171 14.27 -5.05 -3.02
N ASN A 172 15.04 -5.99 -2.46
CA ASN A 172 16.27 -5.70 -1.73
C ASN A 172 17.34 -5.02 -2.59
N GLN A 173 17.46 -5.40 -3.86
CA GLN A 173 18.41 -4.80 -4.80
C GLN A 173 18.19 -3.29 -4.96
N PHE A 174 16.93 -2.84 -5.02
CA PHE A 174 16.60 -1.41 -5.10
C PHE A 174 17.15 -0.64 -3.90
N PHE A 175 17.06 -1.24 -2.70
CA PHE A 175 17.50 -0.65 -1.44
C PHE A 175 19.00 -0.85 -1.15
N GLY A 176 19.74 -1.53 -2.04
CA GLY A 176 21.15 -1.88 -1.80
C GLY A 176 21.34 -2.80 -0.60
N LEU A 177 20.33 -3.59 -0.24
CA LEU A 177 20.40 -4.57 0.85
C LEU A 177 21.28 -5.77 0.45
N PRO A 178 21.85 -6.51 1.43
CA PRO A 178 22.59 -7.74 1.15
C PRO A 178 21.77 -8.74 0.32
N GLU A 179 22.43 -9.45 -0.60
CA GLU A 179 21.77 -10.40 -1.50
C GLU A 179 21.10 -11.57 -0.75
N ASP A 180 21.61 -11.91 0.43
CA ASP A 180 21.12 -12.93 1.33
C ASP A 180 20.11 -12.42 2.38
N ALA A 181 19.80 -11.11 2.37
CA ALA A 181 18.79 -10.56 3.27
C ALA A 181 17.41 -11.15 2.92
N THR A 182 16.72 -11.68 3.92
CA THR A 182 15.37 -12.24 3.77
C THR A 182 14.42 -11.61 4.78
N TRP A 183 13.16 -12.06 4.83
CA TRP A 183 12.19 -11.63 5.84
C TRP A 183 12.68 -11.86 7.27
N ARG A 184 13.68 -12.72 7.46
CA ARG A 184 14.40 -12.94 8.73
C ARG A 184 15.31 -11.79 9.13
N ASN A 185 15.56 -10.84 8.23
CA ASN A 185 16.30 -9.61 8.47
C ASN A 185 15.34 -8.41 8.46
N GLY A 186 14.11 -8.60 8.94
CA GLY A 186 13.07 -7.58 8.86
C GLY A 186 13.41 -6.25 9.54
N THR A 187 14.17 -6.25 10.63
CA THR A 187 14.62 -4.99 11.26
C THR A 187 15.58 -4.22 10.35
N LEU A 188 16.47 -4.92 9.65
CA LEU A 188 17.36 -4.31 8.67
C LEU A 188 16.54 -3.71 7.52
N ILE A 189 15.62 -4.50 6.96
CA ILE A 189 14.74 -4.07 5.86
C ILE A 189 13.91 -2.85 6.28
N PHE A 190 13.27 -2.91 7.45
CA PHE A 190 12.49 -1.82 8.01
C PHE A 190 13.33 -0.55 8.11
N LYS A 191 14.50 -0.60 8.76
CA LYS A 191 15.38 0.56 8.92
C LYS A 191 15.84 1.13 7.58
N THR A 192 16.16 0.29 6.61
CA THR A 192 16.59 0.75 5.28
C THR A 192 15.44 1.40 4.52
N VAL A 193 14.26 0.78 4.45
CA VAL A 193 13.08 1.37 3.80
C VAL A 193 12.74 2.71 4.44
N GLN A 194 12.79 2.78 5.77
CA GLN A 194 12.56 4.01 6.52
C GLN A 194 13.54 5.12 6.12
N GLN A 195 14.83 4.83 5.94
CA GLN A 195 15.79 5.85 5.49
C GLN A 195 15.41 6.48 4.15
N PHE A 196 14.89 5.68 3.20
CA PHE A 196 14.42 6.20 1.92
C PHE A 196 13.17 7.04 2.08
N LEU A 197 12.19 6.54 2.84
CA LEU A 197 10.98 7.31 3.14
C LEU A 197 11.34 8.67 3.75
N GLN A 198 12.31 8.73 4.66
CA GLN A 198 12.72 9.96 5.35
C GLN A 198 13.49 10.98 4.51
N THR A 199 13.75 10.72 3.24
CA THR A 199 14.63 11.58 2.45
C THR A 199 13.89 12.76 1.82
N ASN A 200 12.85 12.49 1.02
CA ASN A 200 11.97 13.48 0.39
C ASN A 200 10.83 12.75 -0.35
N VAL A 201 9.84 13.51 -0.85
CA VAL A 201 8.72 12.97 -1.63
C VAL A 201 9.18 12.15 -2.83
N THR A 202 10.26 12.55 -3.52
CA THR A 202 10.78 11.79 -4.66
C THR A 202 11.22 10.38 -4.26
N GLU A 203 11.89 10.23 -3.12
CA GLU A 203 12.25 8.91 -2.60
C GLU A 203 11.03 8.12 -2.13
N VAL A 204 10.02 8.77 -1.53
CA VAL A 204 8.74 8.11 -1.21
C VAL A 204 8.10 7.53 -2.46
N VAL A 205 8.04 8.29 -3.57
CA VAL A 205 7.49 7.82 -4.84
C VAL A 205 8.26 6.59 -5.34
N LYS A 206 9.59 6.59 -5.23
CA LYS A 206 10.39 5.43 -5.64
C LYS A 206 10.13 4.21 -4.74
N VAL A 207 10.06 4.39 -3.42
CA VAL A 207 9.70 3.31 -2.49
C VAL A 207 8.33 2.73 -2.84
N CYS A 208 7.36 3.58 -3.15
CA CYS A 208 6.02 3.16 -3.54
C CYS A 208 5.99 2.40 -4.87
N ASN A 209 6.74 2.86 -5.86
CA ASN A 209 6.93 2.11 -7.11
C ASN A 209 7.56 0.73 -6.87
N THR A 210 8.59 0.67 -6.03
CA THR A 210 9.26 -0.60 -5.67
C THR A 210 8.32 -1.53 -4.90
N ARG A 211 7.48 -1.01 -3.99
CA ARG A 211 6.43 -1.79 -3.31
C ARG A 211 5.39 -2.32 -4.30
N THR A 212 4.99 -1.52 -5.28
CA THR A 212 4.04 -1.93 -6.33
C THR A 212 4.61 -3.06 -7.18
N GLN A 213 5.87 -2.97 -7.58
CA GLN A 213 6.55 -4.06 -8.29
C GLN A 213 6.65 -5.33 -7.44
N TYR A 214 6.93 -5.18 -6.14
CA TYR A 214 6.96 -6.30 -5.21
C TYR A 214 5.58 -6.98 -5.06
N TYR A 215 4.51 -6.19 -4.93
CA TYR A 215 3.14 -6.68 -4.92
C TYR A 215 2.80 -7.44 -6.21
N GLN A 216 3.09 -6.85 -7.37
CA GLN A 216 2.87 -7.47 -8.68
C GLN A 216 3.67 -8.76 -8.86
N CYS A 217 4.92 -8.78 -8.41
CA CYS A 217 5.78 -9.95 -8.49
C CYS A 217 5.22 -11.13 -7.70
N LEU A 218 4.64 -10.88 -6.52
CA LEU A 218 4.01 -11.92 -5.69
C LEU A 218 2.60 -12.32 -6.18
N GLY A 219 1.86 -11.37 -6.76
CA GLY A 219 0.51 -11.59 -7.27
C GLY A 219 -0.40 -12.19 -6.19
N THR A 220 -1.05 -13.31 -6.50
CA THR A 220 -1.98 -14.00 -5.59
C THR A 220 -1.32 -14.53 -4.31
N SER A 221 0.01 -14.67 -4.27
CA SER A 221 0.75 -15.13 -3.10
C SER A 221 0.98 -14.01 -2.06
N TYR A 222 0.72 -12.74 -2.42
CA TYR A 222 1.12 -11.58 -1.62
C TYR A 222 0.58 -11.61 -0.19
N SER A 223 -0.75 -11.76 -0.04
CA SER A 223 -1.41 -11.77 1.27
C SER A 223 -0.90 -12.91 2.15
N SER A 224 -0.64 -14.08 1.56
CA SER A 224 -0.15 -15.25 2.29
C SER A 224 1.33 -15.15 2.66
N CYS A 225 2.15 -14.49 1.84
CA CYS A 225 3.57 -14.27 2.10
C CYS A 225 3.83 -13.14 3.11
N LEU A 226 2.92 -12.16 3.24
CA LEU A 226 3.03 -11.05 4.19
C LEU A 226 2.12 -11.19 5.41
N ASN A 227 1.62 -12.39 5.66
CA ASN A 227 0.83 -12.70 6.84
C ASN A 227 1.75 -13.12 8.01
N LEU A 228 1.58 -12.47 9.18
CA LEU A 228 2.45 -12.68 10.33
C LEU A 228 2.33 -14.10 10.87
N TYR A 229 1.12 -14.66 10.91
CA TYR A 229 0.89 -16.06 11.30
C TYR A 229 1.71 -17.02 10.44
N ASN A 230 1.64 -16.87 9.11
CA ASN A 230 2.30 -17.78 8.17
C ASN A 230 3.82 -17.72 8.33
N LEU A 231 4.40 -16.53 8.47
CA LEU A 231 5.85 -16.38 8.63
C LEU A 231 6.36 -16.87 9.98
N LEU A 232 5.64 -16.61 11.08
CA LEU A 232 5.99 -17.11 12.42
C LEU A 232 5.95 -18.65 12.50
N ASN A 233 5.14 -19.31 11.66
CA ASN A 233 5.10 -20.77 11.58
C ASN A 233 6.17 -21.37 10.64
N LYS A 234 7.00 -20.56 9.97
CA LYS A 234 8.16 -21.08 9.22
C LYS A 234 9.30 -21.46 10.18
N PRO A 235 10.14 -22.44 9.82
CA PRO A 235 11.27 -22.85 10.67
C PRO A 235 12.17 -21.66 11.04
N ASN A 236 12.70 -21.64 12.26
CA ASN A 236 13.67 -20.62 12.74
C ASN A 236 13.19 -19.16 12.66
N ALA A 237 11.88 -18.90 12.66
CA ALA A 237 11.36 -17.53 12.67
C ALA A 237 11.75 -16.81 13.97
N ASP A 238 12.22 -15.57 13.85
CA ASP A 238 12.43 -14.66 14.97
C ASP A 238 11.23 -13.70 15.05
N PHE A 239 10.67 -13.51 16.24
CA PHE A 239 9.44 -12.73 16.42
C PHE A 239 9.59 -11.29 15.95
N GLN A 240 10.61 -10.58 16.43
CA GLN A 240 10.80 -9.17 16.11
C GLN A 240 11.20 -8.98 14.64
N GLN A 241 12.09 -9.81 14.10
CA GLN A 241 12.45 -9.73 12.68
C GLN A 241 11.24 -9.97 11.78
N THR A 242 10.43 -10.97 12.10
CA THR A 242 9.23 -11.28 11.30
C THR A 242 8.21 -10.15 11.39
N PHE A 243 7.98 -9.63 12.59
CA PHE A 243 7.09 -8.51 12.81
C PHE A 243 7.54 -7.27 12.05
N ASP A 244 8.83 -6.93 12.11
CA ASP A 244 9.42 -5.78 11.42
C ASP A 244 9.30 -5.89 9.90
N PHE A 245 9.45 -7.10 9.37
CA PHE A 245 9.24 -7.36 7.97
C PHE A 245 7.77 -7.10 7.56
N VAL A 246 6.82 -7.71 8.28
CA VAL A 246 5.38 -7.57 7.97
C VAL A 246 4.91 -6.12 8.12
N ARG A 247 5.29 -5.43 9.19
CA ARG A 247 4.89 -4.03 9.41
C ARG A 247 5.44 -3.10 8.32
N THR A 248 6.63 -3.39 7.78
CA THR A 248 7.22 -2.60 6.71
C THR A 248 6.25 -2.57 5.52
N PHE A 249 5.85 -3.75 5.03
CA PHE A 249 5.00 -3.80 3.86
C PHE A 249 3.60 -3.28 4.12
N ARG A 250 2.98 -3.59 5.27
CA ARG A 250 1.66 -3.05 5.66
C ARG A 250 1.63 -1.53 5.70
N GLY A 251 2.63 -0.95 6.34
CA GLY A 251 2.75 0.50 6.40
C GLY A 251 2.98 1.12 5.02
N LEU A 252 3.76 0.46 4.16
CA LEU A 252 3.88 0.88 2.76
C LEU A 252 2.56 0.74 1.99
N GLU A 253 1.69 -0.23 2.28
CA GLU A 253 0.37 -0.30 1.63
C GLU A 253 -0.46 0.93 1.93
N TRP A 254 -0.45 1.40 3.17
CA TRP A 254 -1.13 2.63 3.52
C TRP A 254 -0.45 3.84 2.88
N GLN A 255 0.84 4.03 3.12
CA GLN A 255 1.56 5.24 2.69
C GLN A 255 1.59 5.41 1.17
N CYS A 256 1.63 4.31 0.41
CA CYS A 256 1.72 4.34 -1.04
C CYS A 256 0.36 4.26 -1.74
N VAL A 257 -0.72 4.18 -0.98
CA VAL A 257 -2.08 4.11 -1.53
C VAL A 257 -2.93 5.16 -0.81
N GLY A 258 -3.74 4.76 0.18
CA GLY A 258 -4.71 5.66 0.82
C GLY A 258 -4.09 6.86 1.54
N GLY A 259 -2.83 6.77 1.97
CA GLY A 259 -2.08 7.84 2.62
C GLY A 259 -1.21 8.68 1.68
N PHE A 260 -1.06 8.31 0.41
CA PHE A 260 -0.07 8.93 -0.47
C PHE A 260 -0.34 10.41 -0.73
N GLN A 261 -1.60 10.77 -0.99
CA GLN A 261 -1.99 12.16 -1.21
C GLN A 261 -1.64 13.06 -0.02
N GLU A 262 -1.86 12.57 1.21
CA GLU A 262 -1.54 13.31 2.43
C GLU A 262 -0.03 13.48 2.58
N VAL A 263 0.74 12.41 2.39
CA VAL A 263 2.21 12.39 2.50
C VAL A 263 2.87 13.29 1.47
N ALA A 264 2.48 13.16 0.19
CA ALA A 264 3.06 13.95 -0.89
C ALA A 264 2.62 15.42 -0.84
N GLY A 265 1.37 15.68 -0.48
CA GLY A 265 0.80 17.03 -0.43
C GLY A 265 1.28 17.88 0.75
N GLN A 266 1.75 17.26 1.83
CA GLN A 266 2.08 17.93 3.10
C GLN A 266 3.44 17.49 3.67
N TRP A 267 4.35 17.05 2.81
CA TRP A 267 5.62 16.44 3.21
C TRP A 267 6.40 17.24 4.22
N ASP A 268 6.44 18.57 4.10
CA ASP A 268 7.18 19.42 5.03
C ASP A 268 6.69 19.30 6.48
N CYS A 269 5.39 19.05 6.67
CA CYS A 269 4.79 18.85 8.00
C CYS A 269 4.80 17.38 8.41
N LEU A 270 4.17 16.51 7.63
CA LEU A 270 4.07 15.08 7.95
C LEU A 270 5.43 14.42 8.05
N GLY A 271 6.32 14.85 7.15
CA GLY A 271 7.69 14.45 7.11
C GLY A 271 8.52 15.04 8.22
N THR A 272 8.12 15.98 9.07
CA THR A 272 8.93 16.29 10.27
C THR A 272 8.33 15.71 11.53
N PHE A 273 7.04 15.39 11.49
CA PHE A 273 6.24 15.12 12.67
C PHE A 273 6.73 13.98 13.59
N PRO A 274 7.23 12.84 13.09
CA PRO A 274 7.82 11.78 13.90
C PRO A 274 8.98 12.20 14.82
N THR A 275 9.67 13.30 14.51
CA THR A 275 10.74 13.84 15.36
C THR A 275 10.22 14.68 16.53
N THR A 276 8.92 14.98 16.57
CA THR A 276 8.30 15.81 17.59
C THR A 276 8.04 15.04 18.89
N SER A 277 8.03 15.74 20.01
CA SER A 277 7.66 15.16 21.31
C SER A 277 6.23 14.61 21.32
N ALA A 278 5.31 15.22 20.56
CA ALA A 278 3.92 14.76 20.48
C ALA A 278 3.85 13.33 19.93
N TYR A 279 4.54 13.06 18.81
CA TYR A 279 4.64 11.72 18.25
C TYR A 279 5.35 10.75 19.20
N GLN A 280 6.52 11.14 19.72
CA GLN A 280 7.33 10.29 20.59
C GLN A 280 6.60 9.91 21.88
N ASN A 281 5.75 10.80 22.41
CA ASN A 281 4.90 10.53 23.55
C ASN A 281 3.83 9.47 23.23
N CYS A 282 3.21 9.51 22.05
CA CYS A 282 2.26 8.48 21.62
C CYS A 282 2.92 7.10 21.55
N ILE A 283 4.08 7.00 20.90
CA ILE A 283 4.85 5.75 20.78
C ILE A 283 5.33 5.25 22.15
N THR A 284 5.88 6.14 22.97
CA THR A 284 6.37 5.78 24.31
C THR A 284 5.24 5.26 25.19
N THR A 285 4.08 5.91 25.14
CA THR A 285 2.88 5.46 25.87
C THR A 285 2.43 4.08 25.37
N PHE A 286 2.39 3.88 24.06
CA PHE A 286 2.05 2.58 23.47
C PHE A 286 3.01 1.48 23.96
N ASN A 287 4.33 1.68 23.83
CA ASN A 287 5.35 0.72 24.24
C ASN A 287 5.26 0.36 25.73
N ASN A 288 4.93 1.33 26.58
CA ASN A 288 4.86 1.12 28.02
C ASN A 288 3.54 0.46 28.48
N THR A 289 2.48 0.53 27.67
CA THR A 289 1.14 0.09 28.08
C THR A 289 0.68 -1.17 27.39
N ILE A 290 1.23 -1.51 26.22
CA ILE A 290 0.80 -2.67 25.46
C ILE A 290 1.17 -3.99 26.16
N THR A 291 0.16 -4.84 26.30
CA THR A 291 0.27 -6.22 26.79
C THR A 291 -0.70 -7.09 26.00
N ALA A 292 -0.59 -8.42 26.13
CA ALA A 292 -1.53 -9.34 25.50
C ALA A 292 -3.00 -9.08 25.91
N ASN A 293 -3.23 -8.69 27.18
CA ASN A 293 -4.57 -8.50 27.74
C ASN A 293 -5.28 -7.24 27.23
N ASN A 294 -4.53 -6.19 26.89
CA ASN A 294 -5.07 -4.92 26.41
C ASN A 294 -4.63 -4.60 24.97
N PHE A 295 -4.23 -5.60 24.20
CA PHE A 295 -3.60 -5.43 22.89
C PHE A 295 -4.36 -4.47 21.95
N CYS A 296 -5.61 -4.80 21.56
CA CYS A 296 -6.38 -3.92 20.67
C CYS A 296 -6.81 -2.59 21.30
N PRO A 297 -7.21 -2.54 22.59
CA PRO A 297 -7.40 -1.25 23.27
C PRO A 297 -6.16 -0.34 23.25
N ALA A 298 -4.95 -0.89 23.41
CA ALA A 298 -3.70 -0.14 23.34
C ALA A 298 -3.42 0.37 21.92
N VAL A 299 -3.69 -0.47 20.91
CA VAL A 299 -3.59 -0.08 19.49
C VAL A 299 -4.55 1.07 19.17
N ASP A 300 -5.81 0.98 19.61
CA ASP A 300 -6.82 2.02 19.41
C ASP A 300 -6.42 3.34 20.09
N ALA A 301 -6.00 3.28 21.36
CA ALA A 301 -5.54 4.44 22.11
C ALA A 301 -4.33 5.13 21.45
N ALA A 302 -3.38 4.34 20.94
CA ALA A 302 -2.22 4.87 20.22
C ALA A 302 -2.62 5.48 18.86
N GLY A 303 -3.54 4.85 18.12
CA GLY A 303 -4.10 5.41 16.89
C GLY A 303 -4.81 6.75 17.12
N GLN A 304 -5.61 6.86 18.17
CA GLN A 304 -6.27 8.11 18.58
C GLN A 304 -5.25 9.18 19.02
N CYS A 305 -4.20 8.79 19.75
CA CYS A 305 -3.10 9.68 20.10
C CYS A 305 -2.45 10.25 18.84
N MET A 306 -2.13 9.40 17.86
CA MET A 306 -1.58 9.83 16.57
C MET A 306 -2.55 10.74 15.83
N ASN A 307 -3.84 10.43 15.82
CA ASN A 307 -4.86 11.27 15.19
C ASN A 307 -4.83 12.69 15.75
N ASN A 308 -4.94 12.82 17.07
CA ASN A 308 -4.94 14.10 17.76
C ASN A 308 -3.63 14.87 17.52
N ALA A 309 -2.50 14.17 17.60
CA ALA A 309 -1.18 14.77 17.52
C ALA A 309 -0.88 15.30 16.09
N TYR A 310 -1.14 14.48 15.06
CA TYR A 310 -0.99 14.91 13.68
C TYR A 310 -2.02 15.97 13.27
N ASN A 311 -3.27 15.88 13.76
CA ASN A 311 -4.29 16.89 13.49
C ASN A 311 -3.87 18.26 14.04
N ALA A 312 -3.44 18.29 15.30
CA ALA A 312 -3.01 19.54 15.94
C ALA A 312 -1.82 20.21 15.23
N ALA A 313 -0.94 19.42 14.59
CA ALA A 313 0.25 19.95 13.94
C ALA A 313 0.05 20.27 12.44
N CYS A 314 -0.66 19.41 11.72
CA CYS A 314 -0.70 19.43 10.25
C CYS A 314 -2.13 19.50 9.68
N GLY A 315 -3.18 19.44 10.52
CA GLY A 315 -4.59 19.56 10.10
C GLY A 315 -5.34 18.23 9.99
N VAL A 316 -6.63 18.31 9.64
CA VAL A 316 -7.57 17.17 9.77
C VAL A 316 -7.16 15.94 8.94
N GLY A 317 -6.72 16.14 7.69
CA GLY A 317 -6.25 15.06 6.81
C GLY A 317 -5.04 14.33 7.39
N ALA A 318 -4.09 15.09 7.95
CA ALA A 318 -2.92 14.55 8.65
C ALA A 318 -3.29 13.71 9.88
N GLY A 319 -4.32 14.11 10.64
CA GLY A 319 -4.82 13.33 11.77
C GLY A 319 -5.29 11.94 11.35
N TYR A 320 -6.12 11.87 10.31
CA TYR A 320 -6.56 10.60 9.74
C TYR A 320 -5.37 9.78 9.22
N PHE A 321 -4.45 10.42 8.49
CA PHE A 321 -3.23 9.79 8.00
C PHE A 321 -2.40 9.17 9.13
N GLY A 322 -2.10 9.92 10.19
CA GLY A 322 -1.26 9.47 11.29
C GLY A 322 -1.87 8.30 12.05
N CYS A 323 -3.19 8.33 12.24
CA CYS A 323 -3.92 7.23 12.85
C CYS A 323 -3.87 5.96 11.99
N GLU A 324 -4.19 6.06 10.69
CA GLU A 324 -4.21 4.90 9.80
C GLU A 324 -2.81 4.33 9.57
N ASN A 325 -1.79 5.19 9.43
CA ASN A 325 -0.39 4.78 9.31
C ASN A 325 0.10 3.94 10.50
N PHE A 326 -0.47 4.16 11.68
CA PHE A 326 -0.23 3.32 12.85
C PHE A 326 -1.13 2.07 12.87
N ARG A 327 -2.44 2.27 12.76
CA ARG A 327 -3.48 1.24 12.90
C ARG A 327 -3.31 0.11 11.88
N ILE A 328 -2.93 0.41 10.65
CA ILE A 328 -2.86 -0.56 9.55
C ILE A 328 -1.91 -1.73 9.83
N THR A 329 -0.88 -1.51 10.65
CA THR A 329 0.03 -2.59 11.04
C THR A 329 -0.71 -3.72 11.77
N PHE A 330 -1.80 -3.39 12.44
CA PHE A 330 -2.55 -4.27 13.35
C PHE A 330 -3.95 -4.64 12.85
N ASP A 331 -4.35 -4.22 11.65
CA ASP A 331 -5.74 -4.33 11.20
C ASP A 331 -6.24 -5.80 11.17
N ASN A 332 -5.37 -6.72 10.75
CA ASN A 332 -5.61 -8.15 10.69
C ASN A 332 -5.66 -8.81 12.06
N SER A 333 -5.18 -8.14 13.12
CA SER A 333 -5.22 -8.64 14.49
C SER A 333 -6.28 -7.95 15.36
N CYS A 334 -6.65 -6.72 15.00
CA CYS A 334 -7.57 -5.84 15.71
C CYS A 334 -8.67 -5.35 14.78
N TRP A 335 -9.54 -6.30 14.43
CA TRP A 335 -10.63 -6.11 13.49
C TRP A 335 -11.64 -5.09 14.04
N GLY A 336 -12.13 -4.21 13.16
CA GLY A 336 -13.15 -3.22 13.50
C GLY A 336 -12.63 -1.91 14.10
N LEU A 337 -11.33 -1.80 14.40
CA LEU A 337 -10.74 -0.50 14.70
C LEU A 337 -10.79 0.40 13.46
N ARG A 338 -11.12 1.68 13.67
CA ARG A 338 -11.27 2.68 12.61
C ARG A 338 -10.70 4.01 13.09
N CYS A 339 -9.97 4.68 12.21
CA CYS A 339 -9.64 6.08 12.42
C CYS A 339 -10.82 6.93 11.97
N VAL A 340 -11.24 7.87 12.82
CA VAL A 340 -12.27 8.85 12.48
C VAL A 340 -11.60 10.22 12.33
N PRO A 341 -11.90 10.98 11.27
CA PRO A 341 -11.49 12.39 11.23
C PRO A 341 -12.08 13.10 12.45
N LEU A 342 -11.25 13.89 13.15
CA LEU A 342 -11.78 14.72 14.24
C LEU A 342 -12.63 15.82 13.58
N ASN A 343 -13.93 15.80 13.85
CA ASN A 343 -14.84 16.86 13.42
C ASN A 343 -14.39 18.18 14.08
N GLN A 344 -14.28 19.24 13.27
CA GLN A 344 -14.05 20.61 13.75
C GLN A 344 -15.26 21.12 14.55
#